data_AF-A0A0A7RGY1-F1
#
_entry.id   AF-A0A0A7RGY1-F1
#
_cell.length_a   1.000
_cell.length_b   1.000
_cell.length_c   1.000
_cell.angle_alpha   90.00
_cell.angle_beta   90.00
_cell.angle_gamma   90.00
#
_symmetry.space_group_name_H-M   'P 1'
#
loop_
_entity.id
_entity.type
_entity.pdbx_description
1 polymer ?
#
loop_
_entity_poly.entity_id
_entity_poly.type
_entity_poly.pdbx_seq_one_letter_code
_entity_poly.pdbx_strand_id
1 'polypeptide(L)'
;MKNRTQELTGILQLLNDWDKTVEDADRIFKTIKEKLANKELLKRLTANEKTIVAQIASVYQRIIAELKLQRMSVKRQLLELTYSRDKMHTYLNQQQRRYPLINLNY
;
A
#
# COMPACT_ATOMS: atom_id res chain seq x y z
N MET A 1 -6.25 -21.12 27.88
CA MET A 1 -5.54 -21.54 26.64
C MET A 1 -6.39 -21.45 25.36
N LYS A 2 -7.70 -21.77 25.35
CA LYS A 2 -8.55 -21.66 24.14
C LYS A 2 -8.60 -20.25 23.51
N ASN A 3 -8.53 -19.20 24.32
CA ASN A 3 -8.68 -17.82 23.85
C ASN A 3 -7.54 -17.35 22.91
N ARG A 4 -6.28 -17.71 23.21
CA ARG A 4 -5.12 -17.21 22.47
C ARG A 4 -5.01 -17.77 21.04
N THR A 5 -5.27 -19.07 20.88
CA THR A 5 -5.31 -19.67 19.54
C THR A 5 -6.45 -19.07 18.71
N GLN A 6 -7.62 -18.80 19.31
CA GLN A 6 -8.72 -18.13 18.63
C GLN A 6 -8.36 -16.70 18.23
N GLU A 7 -7.68 -15.94 19.10
CA GLU A 7 -7.19 -14.60 18.77
C GLU A 7 -6.20 -14.61 17.59
N LEU A 8 -5.22 -15.53 17.59
CA LEU A 8 -4.26 -15.68 16.49
C LEU A 8 -4.95 -16.08 15.18
N THR A 9 -5.91 -17.00 15.22
CA THR A 9 -6.70 -17.37 14.03
C THR A 9 -7.52 -16.19 13.52
N GLY A 10 -8.11 -15.40 14.42
CA GLY A 10 -8.84 -14.18 14.06
C GLY A 10 -7.95 -13.12 13.42
N ILE A 11 -6.70 -12.98 13.88
CA ILE A 11 -5.69 -12.11 13.24
C ILE A 11 -5.37 -12.62 11.83
N LEU A 12 -5.12 -13.93 11.69
CA LEU A 12 -4.82 -14.53 10.39
C LEU A 12 -5.98 -14.35 9.40
N GLN A 13 -7.22 -14.54 9.84
CA GLN A 13 -8.39 -14.35 9.00
C GLN A 13 -8.53 -12.89 8.56
N LEU A 14 -8.40 -11.94 9.49
CA LEU A 14 -8.46 -10.51 9.19
C LEU A 14 -7.37 -10.05 8.20
N LEU A 15 -6.18 -10.67 8.23
CA LEU A 15 -5.14 -10.46 7.20
C LEU A 15 -5.48 -11.09 5.84
N ASN A 16 -6.16 -12.24 5.83
CA ASN A 16 -6.58 -12.90 4.60
C ASN A 16 -7.77 -12.21 3.93
N ASP A 17 -8.59 -11.53 4.71
CA ASP A 17 -9.76 -10.76 4.25
C ASP A 17 -9.37 -9.36 3.73
N TRP A 18 -8.07 -9.04 3.66
CA TRP A 18 -7.58 -7.78 3.13
C TRP A 18 -8.06 -7.51 1.70
N ASP A 19 -8.66 -6.34 1.49
CA ASP A 19 -9.31 -5.96 0.23
C ASP A 19 -8.36 -5.43 -0.87
N LYS A 20 -7.05 -5.48 -0.62
CA LYS A 20 -5.98 -4.97 -1.50
C LYS A 20 -5.83 -3.44 -1.56
N THR A 21 -6.50 -2.70 -0.68
CA THR A 21 -6.34 -1.25 -0.55
C THR A 21 -5.31 -0.88 0.52
N VAL A 22 -4.76 0.34 0.43
CA VAL A 22 -3.81 0.86 1.41
C VAL A 22 -4.53 1.17 2.73
N GLU A 23 -5.73 1.73 2.62
CA GLU A 23 -6.61 2.12 3.72
C GLU A 23 -6.99 0.90 4.58
N ASP A 24 -7.37 -0.20 3.94
CA ASP A 24 -7.71 -1.42 4.65
C ASP A 24 -6.48 -2.07 5.28
N ALA A 25 -5.33 -2.08 4.58
CA ALA A 25 -4.07 -2.56 5.15
C ALA A 25 -3.69 -1.78 6.42
N ASP A 26 -3.80 -0.45 6.40
CA ASP A 26 -3.52 0.41 7.56
C ASP A 26 -4.48 0.12 8.72
N ARG A 27 -5.78 0.01 8.43
CA ARG A 27 -6.81 -0.38 9.41
C ARG A 27 -6.48 -1.74 10.05
N ILE A 28 -6.23 -2.74 9.22
CA ILE A 28 -5.89 -4.10 9.64
C ILE A 28 -4.65 -4.10 10.54
N PHE A 29 -3.56 -3.45 10.11
CA PHE A 29 -2.31 -3.43 10.87
C PHE A 29 -2.44 -2.68 12.21
N LYS A 30 -3.23 -1.60 12.26
CA LYS A 30 -3.55 -0.92 13.53
C LYS A 30 -4.31 -1.83 14.48
N THR A 31 -5.37 -2.48 14.01
CA THR A 31 -6.15 -3.43 14.82
C THR A 31 -5.29 -4.58 15.35
N ILE A 32 -4.41 -5.14 14.51
CA ILE A 32 -3.50 -6.22 14.92
C ILE A 32 -2.50 -5.72 15.97
N LYS A 33 -1.94 -4.52 15.79
CA LYS A 33 -1.00 -3.92 16.75
C LYS A 33 -1.66 -3.72 18.11
N GLU A 34 -2.90 -3.26 18.15
CA GLU A 34 -3.68 -3.11 19.39
C GLU A 34 -3.91 -4.47 20.07
N LYS A 35 -4.29 -5.50 19.31
CA LYS A 35 -4.47 -6.86 19.84
C LYS A 35 -3.17 -7.42 20.40
N LEU A 36 -2.05 -7.25 19.70
CA LEU A 36 -0.74 -7.73 20.12
C LEU A 36 -0.12 -6.92 21.28
N ALA A 37 -0.64 -5.73 21.58
CA ALA A 37 -0.23 -4.98 22.77
C ALA A 37 -0.56 -5.73 24.07
N ASN A 38 -1.51 -6.67 24.03
CA ASN A 38 -1.78 -7.57 25.14
C ASN A 38 -0.65 -8.63 25.26
N LYS A 39 0.22 -8.45 26.28
CA LYS A 39 1.43 -9.28 26.51
C LYS A 39 1.14 -10.78 26.71
N GLU A 40 -0.10 -11.18 26.97
CA GLU A 40 -0.54 -12.58 27.01
C GLU A 40 -0.24 -13.35 25.70
N LEU A 41 -0.27 -12.66 24.55
CA LEU A 41 0.02 -13.22 23.22
C LEU A 41 1.51 -13.49 23.00
N LEU A 42 2.39 -12.87 23.79
CA LEU A 42 3.86 -12.98 23.67
C LEU A 42 4.46 -14.03 24.61
N LYS A 43 3.64 -14.67 25.45
CA LYS A 43 4.07 -15.77 26.32
C LYS A 43 4.40 -17.01 25.48
N ARG A 44 5.08 -17.99 26.09
CA ARG A 44 5.54 -19.23 25.45
C ARG A 44 4.42 -19.87 24.60
N LEU A 45 4.63 -19.83 23.28
CA LEU A 45 3.69 -20.35 22.28
C LEU A 45 3.78 -21.87 22.22
N THR A 46 2.63 -22.52 22.08
CA THR A 46 2.53 -23.94 21.74
C THR A 46 2.94 -24.17 20.28
N ALA A 47 3.19 -25.43 19.91
CA ALA A 47 3.56 -25.77 18.53
C ALA A 47 2.51 -25.29 17.51
N ASN A 48 1.23 -25.46 17.81
CA ASN A 48 0.14 -25.01 16.95
C ASN A 48 0.12 -23.48 16.79
N GLU A 49 0.30 -22.74 17.88
CA GLU A 49 0.31 -21.28 17.84
C GLU A 49 1.52 -20.74 17.06
N LYS A 50 2.68 -21.41 17.13
CA LYS A 50 3.85 -21.06 16.30
C LYS A 50 3.56 -21.20 14.81
N THR A 51 2.84 -22.25 14.41
CA THR A 51 2.42 -22.44 13.02
C THR A 51 1.53 -21.30 12.55
N ILE A 52 0.54 -20.91 13.35
CA ILE A 52 -0.35 -19.79 13.02
C ILE A 52 0.44 -18.48 12.93
N VAL A 53 1.38 -18.22 13.84
CA VAL A 53 2.25 -17.03 13.80
C VAL A 53 3.11 -17.02 12.53
N ALA A 54 3.65 -18.17 12.11
CA ALA A 54 4.40 -18.26 10.86
C ALA A 54 3.52 -17.93 9.64
N GLN A 55 2.26 -18.40 9.63
CA GLN A 55 1.29 -18.04 8.59
C GLN A 55 0.96 -16.55 8.60
N ILE A 56 0.71 -15.96 9.77
CA ILE A 56 0.49 -14.52 9.94
C ILE A 56 1.66 -13.72 9.35
N ALA A 57 2.90 -14.10 9.70
CA ALA A 57 4.10 -13.44 9.19
C ALA A 57 4.21 -13.52 7.66
N SER A 58 3.89 -14.69 7.10
CA SER A 58 3.90 -14.90 5.64
C SER A 58 2.85 -14.02 4.94
N VAL A 59 1.61 -13.99 5.44
CA VAL A 59 0.56 -13.14 4.85
C VAL A 59 0.92 -11.66 4.98
N TYR A 60 1.43 -11.23 6.13
CA TYR A 60 1.89 -9.87 6.35
C TYR A 60 2.98 -9.44 5.35
N GLN A 61 3.97 -10.31 5.11
CA GLN A 61 5.01 -10.06 4.10
C GLN A 61 4.44 -9.95 2.68
N ARG A 62 3.47 -10.79 2.33
CA ARG A 62 2.77 -10.71 1.03
C ARG A 62 2.07 -9.36 0.86
N ILE A 63 1.30 -8.92 1.85
CA ILE A 63 0.59 -7.63 1.81
C ILE A 63 1.59 -6.48 1.59
N ILE A 64 2.70 -6.47 2.34
CA ILE A 64 3.75 -5.46 2.17
C ILE A 64 4.34 -5.48 0.76
N ALA A 65 4.59 -6.66 0.20
CA ALA A 65 5.13 -6.78 -1.16
C ALA A 65 4.16 -6.21 -2.20
N GLU A 66 2.87 -6.51 -2.08
CA GLU A 66 1.82 -5.96 -2.97
C GLU A 66 1.72 -4.43 -2.86
N LEU A 67 1.72 -3.88 -1.63
CA LEU A 67 1.72 -2.43 -1.42
C LEU A 67 2.96 -1.75 -2.01
N LYS A 68 4.14 -2.38 -1.95
CA LYS A 68 5.36 -1.87 -2.59
C LYS A 68 5.22 -1.83 -4.11
N LEU A 69 4.63 -2.87 -4.72
CA LEU A 69 4.37 -2.91 -6.16
C LEU A 69 3.38 -1.82 -6.58
N GLN A 70 2.30 -1.62 -5.82
CA GLN A 70 1.35 -0.53 -6.06
C GLN A 70 2.04 0.84 -6.02
N ARG A 71 2.87 1.09 -4.99
CA ARG A 71 3.65 2.33 -4.88
C ARG A 71 4.58 2.54 -6.08
N MET A 72 5.26 1.48 -6.54
CA MET A 72 6.13 1.57 -7.72
C MET A 72 5.33 1.90 -8.99
N SER A 73 4.15 1.30 -9.16
CA SER A 73 3.25 1.59 -10.27
C SER A 73 2.82 3.05 -10.28
N VAL A 74 2.36 3.59 -9.15
CA VAL A 74 1.96 5.00 -9.01
C VAL A 74 3.13 5.93 -9.33
N LYS A 75 4.33 5.63 -8.82
CA LYS A 75 5.54 6.43 -9.11
C LYS A 75 5.85 6.44 -10.61
N ARG A 76 5.69 5.31 -11.30
CA ARG A 76 5.89 5.21 -12.74
C ARG A 76 4.86 6.05 -13.52
N GLN A 77 3.59 5.92 -13.19
CA GLN A 77 2.51 6.71 -13.81
C GLN A 77 2.74 8.21 -13.63
N LEU A 78 3.17 8.64 -12.44
CA LEU A 78 3.50 10.04 -12.17
C LEU A 78 4.67 10.54 -13.05
N LEU A 79 5.70 9.73 -13.24
CA LEU A 79 6.82 10.08 -14.13
C LEU A 79 6.37 10.20 -15.59
N GLU A 80 5.52 9.28 -16.05
CA GLU A 80 4.96 9.31 -17.41
C GLU A 80 4.09 10.56 -17.63
N LEU A 81 3.26 10.94 -16.66
CA LEU A 81 2.46 12.17 -16.70
C LEU A 81 3.34 13.43 -16.70
N THR A 82 4.39 13.45 -15.87
CA THR A 82 5.33 14.58 -15.80
C THR A 82 6.04 14.77 -17.14
N TYR A 83 6.52 13.67 -17.73
CA TYR A 83 7.17 13.70 -19.03
C TYR A 83 6.22 14.16 -20.15
N SER A 84 4.97 13.69 -20.15
CA SER A 84 3.94 14.12 -21.09
C SER A 84 3.64 15.61 -20.97
N ARG A 85 3.50 16.11 -19.73
CA ARG A 85 3.31 17.54 -19.43
C ARG A 85 4.45 18.39 -19.97
N ASP A 86 5.69 17.99 -19.74
CA ASP A 86 6.86 18.77 -20.17
C ASP A 86 6.99 18.80 -21.71
N LYS A 87 6.63 17.70 -22.39
CA LYS A 87 6.51 17.68 -23.86
C LYS A 87 5.45 18.64 -24.37
N MET A 88 4.26 18.66 -23.76
CA MET A 88 3.19 19.59 -24.14
C MET A 88 3.62 21.04 -23.96
N HIS A 89 4.26 21.39 -22.83
CA HIS A 89 4.80 22.73 -22.63
C HIS A 89 5.85 23.09 -23.68
N THR A 90 6.75 22.17 -23.99
CA THR A 90 7.78 22.41 -25.03
C THR A 90 7.14 22.66 -26.38
N TYR A 91 6.15 21.86 -26.77
CA TYR A 91 5.39 22.04 -28.01
C TYR A 91 4.65 23.38 -28.05
N LEU A 92 3.92 23.74 -26.99
CA LEU A 92 3.21 25.02 -26.90
C LEU A 92 4.16 26.21 -26.99
N ASN A 93 5.31 26.15 -26.30
CA ASN A 93 6.34 27.19 -26.36
C ASN A 93 6.94 27.31 -27.77
N GLN A 94 7.13 26.19 -28.49
CA GLN A 94 7.57 26.20 -29.88
C GLN A 94 6.52 26.83 -30.81
N GLN A 95 5.24 26.53 -30.61
CA GLN A 95 4.14 27.11 -31.39
C GLN A 95 4.04 28.62 -31.17
N GLN A 96 4.11 29.09 -29.91
CA GLN A 96 4.10 30.53 -29.58
C GLN A 96 5.29 31.28 -30.20
N ARG A 97 6.46 30.65 -30.29
CA ARG A 97 7.63 31.23 -30.96
C ARG A 97 7.52 31.23 -32.48
N ARG A 98 6.82 30.24 -33.06
CA ARG A 98 6.59 30.14 -34.52
C ARG A 98 5.48 31.05 -35.02
N TYR A 99 4.47 31.30 -34.19
CA TYR A 99 3.37 32.21 -34.47
C TYR A 99 3.22 33.19 -33.30
N PRO A 100 4.18 34.11 -33.09
CA PRO A 100 3.96 35.22 -32.17
C PRO A 100 2.72 35.94 -32.68
N LEU A 101 1.71 36.10 -31.82
CA LEU A 101 0.44 36.76 -32.16
C LEU A 101 0.75 38.00 -33.01
N ILE A 102 0.35 37.97 -34.28
CA ILE A 102 0.36 39.16 -35.12
C ILE A 102 -0.53 40.13 -34.35
N ASN A 103 0.04 41.27 -33.95
CA ASN A 103 -0.68 42.38 -33.36
C ASN A 103 -1.79 42.78 -34.34
N LEU A 104 -2.98 42.22 -34.16
CA LEU A 104 -4.20 42.72 -34.77
C LEU A 104 -4.66 43.87 -33.89
N ASN A 105 -3.91 44.98 -33.97
CA ASN A 105 -4.43 46.29 -33.60
C ASN A 105 -5.46 46.66 -34.66
N TYR A 106 -6.74 46.43 -34.35
CA TYR A 106 -7.85 47.16 -34.95
C TYR A 106 -8.20 48.34 -34.06
#